data_AF-A0A1V6EWF2-F1
#
_entry.id   AF-A0A1V6EWF2-F1
#
_cell.length_a   1.000
_cell.length_b   1.000
_cell.length_c   1.000
_cell.angle_alpha   90.00
_cell.angle_beta   90.00
_cell.angle_gamma   90.00
#
_symmetry.space_group_name_H-M   'P 1'
#
loop_
_entity.id
_entity.type
_entity.pdbx_description
1 polymer ?
#
loop_
_entity_poly.entity_id
_entity_poly.type
_entity_poly.pdbx_seq_one_letter_code
_entity_poly.pdbx_strand_id
1 'polypeptide(L)'
;MVTGHLQKVEKIIILNSRADRLFRSQQLVEAVKNLDFSYLLLTGEIPDKIETFALQAGIPQEKIFPLGEPLPDVIYQKVWELTKTEAHILGIGNIAGTIKYGAQIVAHFRHKMKECNERSRN
;
A
#
# COMPACT_ATOMS: atom_id res chain seq x y z
N MET A 1 -10.93 -0.55 12.86
CA MET A 1 -9.69 -0.66 12.04
C MET A 1 -8.49 -0.36 12.92
N VAL A 2 -7.33 -1.01 12.72
CA VAL A 2 -6.13 -0.78 13.54
C VAL A 2 -5.68 0.70 13.52
N THR A 3 -5.96 1.42 12.44
CA THR A 3 -5.65 2.85 12.27
C THR A 3 -6.83 3.79 12.61
N GLY A 4 -7.95 3.28 13.11
CA GLY A 4 -9.18 4.05 13.28
C GLY A 4 -9.10 5.16 14.34
N HIS A 5 -8.21 5.03 15.31
CA HIS A 5 -7.99 6.02 16.36
C HIS A 5 -7.09 7.19 15.92
N LEU A 6 -6.47 7.07 14.74
CA LEU A 6 -5.53 8.07 14.24
C LEU A 6 -6.30 9.16 13.49
N GLN A 7 -6.15 10.39 13.96
CA GLN A 7 -6.78 11.58 13.41
C GLN A 7 -5.74 12.45 12.72
N LYS A 8 -6.11 13.08 11.60
CA LYS A 8 -5.26 14.03 10.84
C LYS A 8 -3.94 13.43 10.30
N VAL A 9 -3.92 12.12 10.03
CA VAL A 9 -2.82 11.43 9.36
C VAL A 9 -3.30 10.83 8.06
N GLU A 10 -2.42 10.72 7.07
CA GLU A 10 -2.72 10.02 5.83
C GLU A 10 -2.78 8.51 6.08
N LYS A 11 -3.85 7.86 5.65
CA LYS A 11 -4.04 6.41 5.84
C LYS A 11 -3.86 5.73 4.49
N ILE A 12 -2.72 5.07 4.30
CA ILE A 12 -2.32 4.47 3.03
C ILE A 12 -2.45 2.95 3.16
N ILE A 13 -3.25 2.34 2.29
CA ILE A 13 -3.38 0.89 2.20
C ILE A 13 -2.52 0.39 1.04
N ILE A 14 -1.66 -0.58 1.28
CA ILE A 14 -0.93 -1.30 0.24
C ILE A 14 -1.53 -2.69 0.12
N LEU A 15 -2.24 -2.95 -0.98
CA LEU A 15 -2.88 -4.23 -1.26
C LEU A 15 -2.03 -5.00 -2.25
N ASN A 16 -1.57 -6.19 -1.87
CA ASN A 16 -0.83 -7.08 -2.77
C ASN A 16 -1.72 -8.19 -3.35
N SER A 17 -1.69 -8.34 -4.67
CA SER A 17 -2.50 -9.27 -5.45
C SER A 17 -1.66 -10.33 -6.17
N ARG A 18 -2.20 -11.55 -6.31
CA ARG A 18 -1.62 -12.64 -7.10
C ARG A 18 -2.56 -13.03 -8.22
N ALA A 19 -2.01 -13.43 -9.38
CA ALA A 19 -2.80 -13.81 -10.54
C ALA A 19 -3.68 -15.04 -10.28
N ASP A 20 -3.19 -16.02 -9.51
CA ASP A 20 -3.91 -17.25 -9.18
C ASP A 20 -5.00 -17.06 -8.10
N ARG A 21 -5.12 -15.86 -7.51
CA ARG A 21 -6.00 -15.58 -6.35
C ARG A 21 -6.86 -14.33 -6.52
N LEU A 22 -7.35 -14.08 -7.74
CA LEU A 22 -8.21 -12.93 -8.05
C LEU A 22 -9.35 -12.71 -7.04
N PHE A 23 -10.12 -13.76 -6.72
CA PHE A 23 -11.25 -13.66 -5.79
C PHE A 23 -10.84 -13.19 -4.39
N ARG A 24 -9.65 -13.60 -3.89
CA ARG A 24 -9.15 -13.13 -2.59
C ARG A 24 -8.78 -11.65 -2.63
N SER A 25 -8.19 -11.19 -3.72
CA SER A 25 -7.90 -9.77 -3.91
C SER A 25 -9.19 -8.93 -3.95
N GLN A 26 -10.25 -9.44 -4.57
CA GLN A 26 -11.58 -8.81 -4.54
C GLN A 26 -12.16 -8.74 -3.13
N GLN A 27 -12.07 -9.82 -2.35
CA GLN A 27 -12.48 -9.83 -0.93
C GLN A 27 -11.70 -8.79 -0.10
N LEU A 28 -10.41 -8.59 -0.37
CA LEU A 28 -9.62 -7.57 0.30
C LEU A 28 -10.09 -6.16 -0.06
N VAL A 29 -10.40 -5.90 -1.34
CA VAL A 29 -10.98 -4.62 -1.77
C VAL A 29 -12.32 -4.38 -1.06
N GLU A 30 -13.20 -5.38 -1.02
CA GLU A 30 -14.47 -5.31 -0.30
C GLU A 30 -14.30 -5.04 1.20
N ALA A 31 -13.27 -5.63 1.83
CA ALA A 31 -12.97 -5.40 3.22
C ALA A 31 -12.47 -3.97 3.50
N VAL A 32 -11.81 -3.33 2.53
CA VAL A 32 -11.24 -1.99 2.72
C VAL A 32 -12.10 -0.85 2.17
N LYS A 33 -13.04 -1.10 1.27
CA LYS A 33 -13.77 -0.01 0.58
C LYS A 33 -14.55 0.92 1.52
N ASN A 34 -15.03 0.39 2.65
CA ASN A 34 -15.78 1.14 3.66
C ASN A 34 -14.90 1.71 4.78
N LEU A 35 -13.58 1.54 4.68
CA LEU A 35 -12.63 2.07 5.64
C LEU A 35 -12.34 3.54 5.33
N ASP A 36 -12.05 4.31 6.37
CA ASP A 36 -11.50 5.65 6.23
C ASP A 36 -10.02 5.55 5.82
N PHE A 37 -9.75 5.61 4.52
CA PHE A 37 -8.39 5.66 3.96
C PHE A 37 -8.23 6.80 2.94
N SER A 38 -7.01 7.31 2.86
CA SER A 38 -6.61 8.36 1.91
C SER A 38 -6.31 7.76 0.55
N TYR A 39 -5.47 6.71 0.52
CA TYR A 39 -4.93 6.14 -0.71
C TYR A 39 -4.84 4.61 -0.65
N LEU A 40 -5.03 3.97 -1.81
CA LEU A 40 -4.96 2.53 -2.04
C LEU A 40 -3.92 2.25 -3.13
N LEU A 41 -2.78 1.70 -2.74
CA LEU A 41 -1.72 1.27 -3.65
C LEU A 41 -1.92 -0.20 -3.98
N LEU A 42 -2.11 -0.51 -5.26
CA LEU A 42 -2.31 -1.87 -5.75
C LEU A 42 -0.98 -2.42 -6.27
N THR A 43 -0.50 -3.47 -5.63
CA THR A 43 0.76 -4.15 -5.97
C THR A 43 0.52 -5.61 -6.34
N GLY A 44 1.55 -6.26 -6.88
CA GLY A 44 1.52 -7.65 -7.32
C GLY A 44 1.16 -7.82 -8.80
N GLU A 45 0.73 -9.02 -9.16
CA GLU A 45 0.76 -9.53 -10.55
C GLU A 45 -0.41 -9.03 -11.43
N ILE A 46 -1.51 -8.55 -10.83
CA ILE A 46 -2.75 -8.23 -11.55
C ILE A 46 -3.36 -6.86 -11.16
N PRO A 47 -2.57 -5.77 -11.09
CA PRO A 47 -3.02 -4.47 -10.57
C PRO A 47 -4.24 -3.93 -11.33
N ASP A 48 -4.26 -4.01 -12.66
CA ASP A 48 -5.33 -3.45 -13.51
C ASP A 48 -6.69 -4.12 -13.28
N LYS A 49 -6.68 -5.45 -13.04
CA LYS A 49 -7.91 -6.19 -12.71
C LYS A 49 -8.45 -5.79 -11.34
N ILE A 50 -7.57 -5.54 -10.39
CA ILE A 50 -7.97 -5.11 -9.04
C ILE A 50 -8.42 -3.65 -9.05
N GLU A 51 -7.78 -2.79 -9.84
CA GLU A 51 -8.21 -1.41 -10.06
C GLU A 51 -9.62 -1.36 -10.64
N THR A 52 -9.87 -2.12 -11.71
CA THR A 52 -11.20 -2.22 -12.32
C THR A 52 -12.25 -2.62 -11.29
N PHE A 53 -11.95 -3.62 -10.46
CA PHE A 53 -12.85 -4.05 -9.40
C PHE A 53 -13.03 -2.99 -8.31
N ALA A 54 -11.96 -2.29 -7.89
CA ALA A 54 -12.02 -1.22 -6.90
C ALA A 54 -12.90 -0.04 -7.36
N LEU A 55 -12.77 0.34 -8.64
CA LEU A 55 -13.64 1.35 -9.26
C LEU A 55 -15.11 0.88 -9.28
N GLN A 56 -15.37 -0.36 -9.69
CA GLN A 56 -16.72 -0.95 -9.65
C GLN A 56 -17.30 -1.04 -8.24
N ALA A 57 -16.46 -1.24 -7.24
CA ALA A 57 -16.83 -1.26 -5.83
C ALA A 57 -17.10 0.14 -5.24
N GLY A 58 -16.90 1.20 -6.03
CA GLY A 58 -17.18 2.59 -5.66
C GLY A 58 -16.02 3.33 -5.00
N ILE A 59 -14.79 2.80 -5.04
CA ILE A 59 -13.62 3.53 -4.56
C ILE A 59 -13.28 4.64 -5.57
N PRO A 60 -13.13 5.90 -5.15
CA PRO A 60 -12.79 6.99 -6.06
C PRO A 60 -11.45 6.79 -6.75
N GLN A 61 -11.38 7.09 -8.06
CA GLN A 61 -10.19 6.87 -8.89
C GLN A 61 -8.96 7.60 -8.37
N GLU A 62 -9.12 8.81 -7.86
CA GLU A 62 -8.05 9.63 -7.30
C GLU A 62 -7.38 9.02 -6.06
N LYS A 63 -8.03 8.02 -5.44
CA LYS A 63 -7.46 7.28 -4.31
C LYS A 63 -6.67 6.05 -4.74
N ILE A 64 -6.78 5.59 -5.99
CA ILE A 64 -6.25 4.30 -6.44
C ILE A 64 -4.96 4.51 -7.23
N PHE A 65 -3.91 3.75 -6.87
CA PHE A 65 -2.63 3.77 -7.56
C PHE A 65 -2.22 2.34 -7.94
N PRO A 66 -2.47 1.90 -9.19
CA PRO A 66 -1.95 0.64 -9.69
C PRO A 66 -0.43 0.75 -9.93
N LEU A 67 0.35 -0.03 -9.19
CA LEU A 67 1.82 -0.03 -9.27
C LEU A 67 2.41 -1.35 -9.78
N GLY A 68 1.65 -2.45 -9.74
CA GLY A 68 2.13 -3.77 -10.15
C GLY A 68 3.22 -4.32 -9.24
N GLU A 69 4.34 -4.77 -9.79
CA GLU A 69 5.51 -5.26 -9.06
C GLU A 69 6.68 -4.25 -9.12
N PRO A 70 6.57 -3.07 -8.48
CA PRO A 70 7.62 -2.04 -8.53
C PRO A 70 8.71 -2.33 -7.48
N LEU A 71 9.94 -1.83 -7.65
CA LEU A 71 10.95 -1.98 -6.60
C LEU A 71 10.48 -1.36 -5.26
N PRO A 72 10.92 -1.87 -4.09
CA PRO A 72 10.56 -1.30 -2.79
C PRO A 72 10.81 0.20 -2.65
N ASP A 73 11.85 0.73 -3.32
CA ASP A 73 12.16 2.16 -3.32
C ASP A 73 11.08 2.98 -4.03
N VAL A 74 10.49 2.48 -5.11
CA VAL A 74 9.39 3.15 -5.81
C VAL A 74 8.15 3.23 -4.90
N ILE A 75 7.86 2.18 -4.14
CA ILE A 75 6.78 2.18 -3.15
C ILE A 75 7.08 3.20 -2.05
N TYR A 76 8.32 3.24 -1.56
CA TYR A 76 8.76 4.22 -0.57
C TYR A 76 8.59 5.65 -1.06
N GLN A 77 9.08 5.97 -2.27
CA GLN A 77 8.93 7.30 -2.86
C GLN A 77 7.46 7.66 -3.04
N LYS A 78 6.64 6.72 -3.53
CA LYS A 78 5.21 6.99 -3.73
C LYS A 78 4.50 7.29 -2.41
N VAL A 79 4.79 6.52 -1.36
CA VAL A 79 4.26 6.79 -0.01
C VAL A 79 4.75 8.16 0.49
N TRP A 80 6.02 8.48 0.30
CA TRP A 80 6.60 9.76 0.69
C TRP A 80 5.90 10.95 0.02
N GLU A 81 5.71 10.87 -1.30
CA GLU A 81 4.99 11.89 -2.09
C GLU A 81 3.54 12.10 -1.62
N LEU A 82 2.86 11.03 -1.23
CA LEU A 82 1.48 11.07 -0.75
C LEU A 82 1.38 11.54 0.71
N THR A 83 2.48 11.55 1.44
CA THR A 83 2.52 11.91 2.87
C THR A 83 2.82 13.38 3.05
N LYS A 84 1.83 14.18 3.45
CA LYS A 84 2.02 15.62 3.69
C LYS A 84 2.69 15.93 5.03
N THR A 85 2.32 15.20 6.08
CA THR A 85 2.78 15.43 7.46
C THR A 85 3.15 14.11 8.10
N GLU A 86 2.18 13.22 8.24
CA GLU A 86 2.33 11.89 8.81
C GLU A 86 1.44 10.92 8.05
N ALA A 87 1.95 9.70 7.84
CA ALA A 87 1.18 8.63 7.22
C ALA A 87 1.28 7.34 8.02
N HIS A 88 0.16 6.63 8.07
CA HIS A 88 0.06 5.27 8.54
C HIS A 88 -0.20 4.33 7.37
N ILE A 89 0.69 3.36 7.24
CA ILE A 89 0.71 2.44 6.11
C ILE A 89 0.25 1.08 6.60
N LEU A 90 -0.81 0.56 5.99
CA LEU A 90 -1.32 -0.78 6.25
C LEU A 90 -1.10 -1.66 5.01
N GLY A 91 -0.15 -2.59 5.10
CA GLY A 91 0.06 -3.62 4.09
C GLY A 91 -0.89 -4.81 4.32
N ILE A 92 -1.66 -5.18 3.31
CA ILE A 92 -2.57 -6.34 3.32
C ILE A 92 -2.44 -7.17 2.06
N GLY A 93 -2.79 -8.45 2.16
CA GLY A 93 -2.67 -9.40 1.05
C GLY A 93 -1.40 -10.23 1.14
N ASN A 94 -1.06 -10.90 0.04
CA ASN A 94 -0.02 -11.91 0.10
C ASN A 94 1.37 -11.27 -0.01
N ILE A 95 1.91 -10.88 1.14
CA ILE A 95 3.27 -10.35 1.31
C ILE A 95 4.38 -11.36 0.89
N ALA A 96 4.02 -12.63 0.65
CA ALA A 96 4.93 -13.71 0.25
C ALA A 96 4.57 -14.27 -1.16
N GLY A 97 5.16 -13.72 -2.22
CA GLY A 97 5.17 -14.29 -3.58
C GLY A 97 6.57 -14.78 -3.96
N THR A 98 6.79 -15.09 -5.24
CA THR A 98 8.12 -15.39 -5.83
C THR A 98 9.14 -14.29 -5.50
N ILE A 99 8.63 -13.06 -5.38
CA ILE A 99 9.29 -11.93 -4.76
C ILE A 99 8.68 -11.73 -3.36
N LYS A 100 9.52 -11.69 -2.31
CA LYS A 100 9.10 -11.52 -0.89
C LYS A 100 8.70 -10.06 -0.60
N TYR A 101 7.73 -9.55 -1.35
CA TYR A 101 7.42 -8.14 -1.52
C TYR A 101 7.21 -7.39 -0.21
N GLY A 102 6.29 -7.84 0.64
CA GLY A 102 5.95 -7.04 1.82
C GLY A 102 7.05 -7.01 2.87
N ALA A 103 7.80 -8.11 3.04
CA ALA A 103 8.96 -8.11 3.95
C ALA A 103 10.07 -7.19 3.43
N GLN A 104 10.27 -7.14 2.10
CA GLN A 104 11.23 -6.23 1.47
C GLN A 104 10.80 -4.76 1.59
N ILE A 105 9.52 -4.44 1.42
CA ILE A 105 8.98 -3.08 1.65
C ILE A 105 9.27 -2.67 3.09
N VAL A 106 8.87 -3.49 4.08
CA VAL A 106 9.09 -3.16 5.49
C VAL A 106 10.58 -3.02 5.82
N ALA A 107 11.43 -3.91 5.28
CA ALA A 107 12.88 -3.83 5.47
C ALA A 107 13.49 -2.57 4.84
N HIS A 108 13.01 -2.17 3.66
CA HIS A 108 13.45 -0.96 2.95
C HIS A 108 13.10 0.30 3.74
N PHE A 109 11.86 0.40 4.22
CA PHE A 109 11.42 1.50 5.08
C PHE A 109 12.27 1.58 6.36
N ARG A 110 12.57 0.44 6.99
CA ARG A 110 13.46 0.38 8.17
C ARG A 110 14.88 0.84 7.85
N HIS A 111 15.40 0.52 6.66
CA HIS A 111 16.74 0.92 6.25
C HIS A 111 16.81 2.44 6.02
N LYS A 112 15.86 3.01 5.27
CA LYS A 112 15.74 4.46 5.05
C LYS A 112 15.64 5.24 6.36
N MET A 113 14.89 4.72 7.34
CA MET A 113 14.81 5.33 8.67
C MET A 113 16.17 5.40 9.38
N LYS A 114 17.00 4.36 9.28
CA LYS A 114 18.34 4.37 9.88
C LYS A 114 19.24 5.41 9.22
N GLU A 115 19.25 5.45 7.88
CA GLU A 115 20.02 6.45 7.12
C GLU A 115 19.62 7.88 7.49
N CYS A 116 18.33 8.16 7.62
CA CYS A 116 17.83 9.47 8.05
C CYS A 116 18.32 9.83 9.46
N ASN A 117 18.19 8.91 10.42
CA ASN A 117 18.60 9.14 11.80
C ASN A 117 20.11 9.36 11.95
N GLU A 118 20.94 8.68 11.15
CA GLU A 118 22.39 8.86 11.14
C GLU A 118 22.77 10.23 10.54
N ARG A 119 22.08 10.68 9.48
CA ARG A 119 22.30 12.00 8.88
C ARG A 119 21.88 13.15 9.78
N SER A 120 20.79 13.03 10.55
CA SER A 120 20.33 14.08 11.47
C SER A 120 21.17 14.23 12.75
N ARG A 121 22.13 13.32 12.99
CA ARG A 121 23.03 13.36 14.15
C ARG A 121 24.40 13.98 13.85
N ASN A 122 24.68 14.28 12.59
CA ASN A 122 25.89 14.97 12.11
C ASN A 122 25.53 16.40 11.67
#